data_AF-A0A9W7LDH9-F1
#
_entry.id   AF-A0A9W7LDH9-F1
#
_cell.length_a   1.000
_cell.length_b   1.000
_cell.length_c   1.000
_cell.angle_alpha   90.00
_cell.angle_beta   90.00
_cell.angle_gamma   90.00
#
_symmetry.space_group_name_H-M   'P 1'
#
loop_
_entity.id
_entity.type
_entity.pdbx_description
1 polymer ?
#
loop_
_entity_poly.entity_id
_entity_poly.type
_entity_poly.pdbx_seq_one_letter_code
_entity_poly.pdbx_strand_id
1 'polypeptide(L)'
;MLVGYLVYVLTESYGSLMVMHFWGYTNSRYDLPDAEKYYGVIVGGAQIGAMVGGGVVRGLGDVGWCVKVGGIGGNFLVAGMVMVYEKGFGNEVGNGRNEVGDVTNGRVHNDAEEGEDWKSGLKLIWGSWYLVLVLMLSTLYEVTMTVLDYELKVLSVERYDSGEANTESGPKGGTLDVREMSRFMGGYAVLVNGTSLLVSVIVFPRVLKRLGVTLALRVFPCLLVGATLLCFIYPSLGMVFVSMGVLKALAYSLNDPLKELLYQPTTDRVKYNAKSWVDVVGSRLAKGVGSVVARQGGRGEGGLMKNAALPCLGVSLVMGAVSVKVGEVFKDYVERGVRVGEEGGEGGGYEKVEGGRREDLEEGREGGGGEGVELVSL
;
A
#
# COMPACT_ATOMS: atom_id res chain seq x y z
N MET A 1 7.25 16.79 25.82
CA MET A 1 7.88 16.03 24.71
C MET A 1 7.50 14.54 24.70
N LEU A 2 7.63 13.81 25.81
CA LEU A 2 7.36 12.36 25.86
C LEU A 2 5.92 11.96 25.47
N VAL A 3 4.93 12.73 25.94
CA VAL A 3 3.51 12.53 25.56
C VAL A 3 3.31 12.66 24.04
N GLY A 4 4.00 13.59 23.37
CA GLY A 4 3.89 13.78 21.92
C GLY A 4 4.45 12.59 21.14
N TYR A 5 5.62 12.06 21.54
CA TYR A 5 6.18 10.85 20.94
C TYR A 5 5.27 9.64 21.15
N LEU A 6 4.71 9.48 22.35
CA LEU A 6 3.78 8.40 22.66
C LEU A 6 2.52 8.48 21.78
N VAL A 7 1.90 9.66 21.68
CA VAL A 7 0.72 9.87 20.83
C VAL A 7 1.03 9.60 19.37
N TYR A 8 2.20 10.03 18.88
CA TYR A 8 2.64 9.76 17.51
C TYR A 8 2.77 8.25 17.24
N VAL A 9 3.49 7.53 18.10
CA VAL A 9 3.68 6.07 17.97
C VAL A 9 2.34 5.34 18.02
N LEU A 10 1.47 5.71 18.95
CA LEU A 10 0.13 5.11 19.05
C LEU A 10 -0.71 5.37 17.80
N THR A 11 -0.69 6.60 17.28
CA THR A 11 -1.45 6.98 16.08
C THR A 11 -0.96 6.21 14.84
N GLU A 12 0.36 6.14 14.64
CA GLU A 12 0.96 5.41 13.51
C GLU A 12 0.78 3.89 13.63
N SER A 13 0.89 3.34 14.84
CA SER A 13 0.67 1.91 15.09
C SER A 13 -0.80 1.54 14.86
N TYR A 14 -1.71 2.34 15.40
CA TYR A 14 -3.15 2.17 15.21
C TYR A 14 -3.54 2.14 13.72
N GLY A 15 -3.05 3.10 12.92
CA GLY A 15 -3.32 3.13 11.48
C GLY A 15 -2.82 1.88 10.74
N SER A 16 -1.73 1.28 11.21
CA SER A 16 -1.18 0.04 10.62
C SER A 16 -1.99 -1.20 11.00
N LEU A 17 -2.29 -1.34 12.29
CA LEU A 17 -3.02 -2.49 12.82
C LEU A 17 -4.45 -2.51 12.29
N MET A 18 -5.10 -1.36 12.16
CA MET A 18 -6.45 -1.28 11.61
C MET A 18 -6.51 -1.82 10.18
N VAL A 19 -5.60 -1.40 9.31
CA VAL A 19 -5.54 -1.89 7.91
C VAL A 19 -5.23 -3.38 7.86
N MET A 20 -4.28 -3.85 8.68
CA MET A 20 -3.95 -5.28 8.76
C MET A 20 -5.14 -6.12 9.20
N HIS A 21 -5.84 -5.73 10.27
CA HIS A 21 -7.03 -6.43 10.74
C HIS A 21 -8.19 -6.36 9.75
N PHE A 22 -8.37 -5.20 9.09
CA PHE A 22 -9.41 -5.03 8.07
C PHE A 22 -9.22 -6.00 6.91
N TRP A 23 -8.00 -6.09 6.36
CA TRP A 23 -7.72 -7.04 5.28
C TRP A 23 -7.75 -8.49 5.76
N GLY A 24 -7.24 -8.79 6.96
CA GLY A 24 -7.36 -10.12 7.55
C GLY A 24 -8.81 -10.58 7.69
N TYR A 25 -9.70 -9.69 8.16
CA TYR A 25 -11.13 -9.97 8.25
C TYR A 25 -11.78 -10.16 6.88
N THR A 26 -11.52 -9.24 5.94
CA THR A 26 -12.08 -9.28 4.58
C THR A 26 -11.68 -10.57 3.87
N ASN A 27 -10.41 -10.93 3.94
CA ASN A 27 -9.84 -12.13 3.34
C ASN A 27 -10.39 -13.42 3.98
N SER A 28 -10.80 -13.39 5.26
CA SER A 28 -11.42 -14.55 5.92
C SER A 28 -12.88 -14.80 5.50
N ARG A 29 -13.54 -13.79 4.89
CA ARG A 29 -14.98 -13.81 4.57
C ARG A 29 -15.28 -13.90 3.08
N TYR A 30 -14.44 -13.32 2.24
CA TYR A 30 -14.63 -13.34 0.79
C TYR A 30 -13.67 -14.30 0.11
N ASP A 31 -14.22 -15.16 -0.75
CA ASP A 31 -13.42 -15.96 -1.67
C ASP A 31 -12.86 -15.05 -2.78
N LEU A 32 -11.77 -15.46 -3.42
CA LEU A 32 -11.01 -14.63 -4.36
C LEU A 32 -11.85 -13.99 -5.49
N PRO A 33 -12.82 -14.69 -6.13
CA PRO A 33 -13.63 -14.08 -7.18
C PRO A 33 -14.55 -12.97 -6.67
N ASP A 34 -15.07 -13.11 -5.44
CA ASP A 34 -15.90 -12.09 -4.80
C ASP A 34 -15.05 -10.91 -4.32
N ALA A 35 -13.88 -11.19 -3.77
CA ALA A 35 -12.91 -10.18 -3.35
C ALA A 35 -12.57 -9.20 -4.49
N GLU A 36 -12.27 -9.71 -5.68
CA GLU A 36 -11.95 -8.88 -6.85
C GLU A 36 -13.10 -7.91 -7.23
N LYS A 37 -14.35 -8.34 -7.06
CA LYS A 37 -15.53 -7.51 -7.34
C LYS A 37 -15.72 -6.40 -6.30
N TYR A 38 -15.52 -6.69 -5.03
CA TYR A 38 -15.82 -5.75 -3.93
C TYR A 38 -14.66 -4.83 -3.56
N TYR A 39 -13.40 -5.19 -3.88
CA TYR A 39 -12.23 -4.39 -3.49
C TYR A 39 -12.23 -2.99 -4.10
N GLY A 40 -12.69 -2.84 -5.35
CA GLY A 40 -12.82 -1.53 -5.98
C GLY A 40 -13.78 -0.59 -5.23
N VAL A 41 -14.91 -1.13 -4.74
CA VAL A 41 -15.89 -0.35 -3.96
C VAL A 41 -15.34 0.01 -2.58
N ILE A 42 -14.67 -0.94 -1.93
CA ILE A 42 -14.02 -0.74 -0.62
C ILE A 42 -12.97 0.38 -0.71
N VAL A 43 -12.07 0.30 -1.69
CA VAL A 43 -11.00 1.30 -1.88
C VAL A 43 -11.59 2.66 -2.27
N GLY A 44 -12.60 2.71 -3.14
CA GLY A 44 -13.31 3.94 -3.46
C GLY A 44 -13.98 4.57 -2.24
N GLY A 45 -14.61 3.76 -1.39
CA GLY A 45 -15.19 4.20 -0.12
C GLY A 45 -14.15 4.76 0.84
N ALA A 46 -12.97 4.14 0.93
CA ALA A 46 -11.85 4.62 1.74
C ALA A 46 -11.37 6.02 1.28
N GLN A 47 -11.28 6.27 -0.02
CA GLN A 47 -10.91 7.58 -0.56
C GLN A 47 -11.95 8.66 -0.24
N ILE A 48 -13.25 8.35 -0.36
CA ILE A 48 -14.34 9.26 0.04
C ILE A 48 -14.25 9.57 1.54
N GLY A 49 -14.03 8.54 2.37
CA GLY A 49 -13.83 8.71 3.81
C GLY A 49 -12.66 9.64 4.13
N ALA A 50 -11.53 9.49 3.43
CA ALA A 50 -10.37 10.37 3.57
C ALA A 50 -10.68 11.83 3.16
N MET A 51 -11.48 12.04 2.11
CA MET A 51 -11.94 13.38 1.72
C MET A 51 -12.86 14.00 2.77
N VAL A 52 -13.84 13.26 3.28
CA VAL A 52 -14.74 13.74 4.34
C VAL A 52 -13.94 14.10 5.59
N GLY A 53 -13.03 13.23 6.01
CA GLY A 53 -12.14 13.49 7.15
C GLY A 53 -11.30 14.75 6.97
N GLY A 54 -10.64 14.90 5.81
CA GLY A 54 -9.88 16.11 5.47
C GLY A 54 -10.75 17.37 5.43
N GLY A 55 -11.99 17.26 4.93
CA GLY A 55 -12.97 18.34 4.86
C GLY A 55 -13.43 18.80 6.25
N VAL A 56 -13.67 17.86 7.17
CA VAL A 56 -13.99 18.15 8.58
C VAL A 56 -12.83 18.88 9.24
N VAL A 57 -11.59 18.40 9.06
CA VAL A 57 -10.38 19.07 9.57
C VAL A 57 -10.26 20.49 9.01
N ARG A 58 -10.50 20.67 7.70
CA ARG A 58 -10.50 21.98 7.04
C ARG A 58 -11.59 22.92 7.57
N GLY A 59 -12.79 22.42 7.84
CA GLY A 59 -13.91 23.24 8.30
C GLY A 59 -13.78 23.68 9.76
N LEU A 60 -13.44 22.74 10.65
CA LEU A 60 -13.36 23.00 12.08
C LEU A 60 -12.06 23.75 12.44
N GLY A 61 -10.94 23.33 11.85
CA GLY A 61 -9.61 23.81 12.19
C GLY A 61 -9.16 23.44 13.62
N ASP A 62 -9.94 22.63 14.35
CA ASP A 62 -9.59 22.18 15.69
C ASP A 62 -9.25 20.68 15.67
N VAL A 63 -7.96 20.38 15.84
CA VAL A 63 -7.41 19.02 15.86
C VAL A 63 -8.00 18.20 17.01
N GLY A 64 -8.29 18.81 18.15
CA GLY A 64 -8.78 18.13 19.34
C GLY A 64 -10.15 17.49 19.12
N TRP A 65 -11.03 18.20 18.42
CA TRP A 65 -12.33 17.66 18.02
C TRP A 65 -12.21 16.65 16.88
N CYS A 66 -11.30 16.86 15.93
CA CYS A 66 -11.10 15.93 14.81
C CYS A 66 -10.59 14.56 15.27
N VAL A 67 -9.71 14.50 16.28
CA VAL A 67 -9.23 13.24 16.87
C VAL A 67 -10.35 12.54 17.66
N LYS A 68 -11.16 13.29 18.41
CA LYS A 68 -12.29 12.73 19.18
C LYS A 68 -13.42 12.20 18.28
N VAL A 69 -13.83 12.97 17.27
CA VAL A 69 -14.94 12.62 16.38
C VAL A 69 -14.49 11.62 15.30
N GLY A 70 -13.34 11.86 14.66
CA GLY A 70 -12.84 11.02 13.57
C GLY A 70 -12.16 9.74 14.05
N GLY A 71 -11.33 9.82 15.10
CA GLY A 71 -10.60 8.68 15.64
C GLY A 71 -11.52 7.76 16.45
N ILE A 72 -12.09 8.26 17.54
CA ILE A 72 -12.90 7.42 18.43
C ILE A 72 -14.28 7.14 17.80
N GLY A 73 -14.97 8.17 17.33
CA GLY A 73 -16.29 8.03 16.71
C GLY A 73 -16.29 7.17 15.45
N GLY A 74 -15.31 7.34 14.56
CA GLY A 74 -15.17 6.54 13.35
C GLY A 74 -14.95 5.05 13.62
N ASN A 75 -14.13 4.71 14.63
CA ASN A 75 -13.90 3.32 15.03
C ASN A 75 -15.15 2.66 15.60
N PHE A 76 -15.88 3.35 16.48
CA PHE A 76 -17.13 2.83 17.01
C PHE A 76 -18.19 2.66 15.93
N LEU A 77 -18.17 3.52 14.90
CA LEU A 77 -19.04 3.39 13.74
C LEU A 77 -18.71 2.12 12.93
N VAL A 78 -17.43 1.88 12.63
CA VAL A 78 -17.01 0.66 11.92
C VAL A 78 -17.29 -0.59 12.75
N ALA A 79 -16.94 -0.59 14.05
CA ALA A 79 -17.25 -1.69 14.95
C ALA A 79 -18.76 -1.93 15.06
N GLY A 80 -19.57 -0.86 15.11
CA GLY A 80 -21.02 -0.93 15.11
C GLY A 80 -21.57 -1.50 13.80
N MET A 81 -21.04 -1.09 12.65
CA MET A 81 -21.41 -1.64 11.34
C MET A 81 -21.09 -3.13 11.25
N VAL A 82 -19.91 -3.56 11.71
CA VAL A 82 -19.52 -4.98 11.74
C VAL A 82 -20.43 -5.77 12.69
N MET A 83 -20.72 -5.26 13.89
CA MET A 83 -21.63 -5.93 14.83
C MET A 83 -23.06 -6.05 14.29
N VAL A 84 -23.58 -5.03 13.63
CA VAL A 84 -24.91 -5.06 12.99
C VAL A 84 -24.93 -6.05 11.83
N TYR A 85 -23.86 -6.08 11.04
CA TYR A 85 -23.70 -7.04 9.95
C TYR A 85 -23.65 -8.48 10.47
N GLU A 86 -22.85 -8.76 11.51
CA GLU A 86 -22.75 -10.11 12.08
C GLU A 86 -24.06 -10.57 12.74
N LYS A 87 -24.78 -9.66 13.42
CA LYS A 87 -26.10 -9.99 13.98
C LYS A 87 -27.19 -10.15 12.92
N GLY A 88 -27.10 -9.45 11.80
CA GLY A 88 -28.10 -9.47 10.74
C GLY A 88 -27.91 -10.57 9.70
N PHE A 89 -26.66 -10.89 9.36
CA PHE A 89 -26.30 -11.77 8.23
C PHE A 89 -25.31 -12.89 8.62
N GLY A 90 -24.75 -12.88 9.82
CA GLY A 90 -23.76 -13.88 10.26
C GLY A 90 -24.31 -15.30 10.38
N ASN A 91 -25.62 -15.44 10.66
CA ASN A 91 -26.26 -16.76 10.78
C ASN A 91 -26.59 -17.43 9.44
N GLU A 92 -26.71 -16.67 8.34
CA GLU A 92 -27.02 -17.25 7.02
C GLU A 92 -25.76 -17.79 6.31
N VAL A 93 -24.61 -17.13 6.49
CA VAL A 93 -23.33 -17.55 5.91
C VAL A 93 -22.68 -18.72 6.68
N GLY A 94 -22.91 -18.80 8.00
CA GLY A 94 -22.42 -19.90 8.83
C GLY A 94 -23.14 -21.23 8.58
N ASN A 95 -24.41 -21.21 8.15
CA ASN A 95 -25.21 -22.43 8.02
C ASN A 95 -25.12 -23.08 6.62
N GLY A 96 -24.79 -22.31 5.57
CA GLY A 96 -24.60 -22.83 4.20
C GLY A 96 -23.23 -23.46 3.92
N ARG A 97 -22.23 -23.23 4.77
CA ARG A 97 -20.87 -23.79 4.61
C ARG A 97 -20.73 -25.22 5.13
N ASN A 98 -21.62 -25.69 6.01
CA ASN A 98 -21.54 -27.03 6.58
C ASN A 98 -22.03 -28.15 5.63
N GLU A 99 -22.78 -27.83 4.56
CA GLU A 99 -23.36 -28.85 3.68
C GLU A 99 -22.73 -28.90 2.27
N VAL A 100 -22.10 -27.81 1.80
CA VAL A 100 -21.52 -27.74 0.44
C VAL A 100 -19.97 -27.81 0.46
N GLY A 101 -19.34 -27.60 1.61
CA GLY A 101 -17.88 -27.56 1.76
C GLY A 101 -17.16 -28.91 1.83
N ASP A 102 -17.87 -30.05 1.91
CA ASP A 102 -17.24 -31.34 2.19
C ASP A 102 -16.78 -32.10 0.91
N VAL A 103 -17.37 -31.83 -0.25
CA VAL A 103 -17.10 -32.62 -1.48
C VAL A 103 -16.02 -32.01 -2.37
N THR A 104 -15.74 -30.71 -2.26
CA THR A 104 -14.74 -30.00 -3.11
C THR A 104 -13.53 -29.48 -2.35
N ASN A 105 -13.60 -29.36 -1.02
CA ASN A 105 -12.60 -28.67 -0.20
C ASN A 105 -11.57 -29.60 0.46
N GLY A 106 -11.75 -30.93 0.36
CA GLY A 106 -10.88 -31.94 0.99
C GLY A 106 -9.44 -32.01 0.46
N ARG A 107 -9.04 -31.22 -0.54
CA ARG A 107 -7.65 -31.11 -1.00
C ARG A 107 -6.98 -29.76 -0.71
N VAL A 108 -7.75 -28.73 -0.32
CA VAL A 108 -7.20 -27.39 -0.05
C VAL A 108 -7.05 -27.15 1.46
N HIS A 109 -7.77 -27.91 2.31
CA HIS A 109 -7.75 -27.70 3.76
C HIS A 109 -6.54 -28.32 4.49
N ASN A 110 -5.83 -29.29 3.91
CA ASN A 110 -4.73 -29.95 4.62
C ASN A 110 -3.42 -29.14 4.68
N ASP A 111 -3.26 -28.09 3.87
CA ASP A 111 -2.08 -27.20 3.94
C ASP A 111 -2.38 -25.89 4.71
N ALA A 112 -3.63 -25.66 5.10
CA ALA A 112 -4.08 -24.43 5.76
C ALA A 112 -4.33 -24.58 7.28
N GLU A 113 -4.19 -25.79 7.83
CA GLU A 113 -4.41 -26.08 9.26
C GLU A 113 -3.13 -26.09 10.13
N GLU A 114 -1.94 -25.87 9.57
CA GLU A 114 -0.83 -25.39 10.39
C GLU A 114 -0.83 -23.87 10.31
N GLY A 115 -1.04 -23.20 11.45
CA GLY A 115 -0.94 -21.75 11.53
C GLY A 115 0.39 -21.31 10.93
N GLU A 116 0.37 -20.85 9.67
CA GLU A 116 1.59 -20.47 8.98
C GLU A 116 2.18 -19.29 9.75
N ASP A 117 3.30 -19.58 10.43
CA ASP A 117 4.08 -18.63 11.21
C ASP A 117 4.26 -17.36 10.37
N TRP A 118 4.12 -16.18 10.94
CA TRP A 118 4.38 -14.90 10.27
C TRP A 118 5.75 -14.90 9.53
N LYS A 119 6.68 -15.76 9.96
CA LYS A 119 7.96 -16.05 9.30
C LYS A 119 7.83 -16.73 7.92
N SER A 120 6.78 -17.51 7.65
CA SER A 120 6.49 -18.11 6.33
C SER A 120 6.36 -17.03 5.25
N GLY A 121 5.63 -15.94 5.54
CA GLY A 121 5.52 -14.79 4.63
C GLY A 121 6.88 -14.15 4.29
N LEU A 122 7.75 -13.99 5.29
CA LEU A 122 9.11 -13.51 5.09
C LEU A 122 9.93 -14.51 4.25
N LYS A 123 9.87 -15.79 4.59
CA LYS A 123 10.57 -16.85 3.87
C LYS A 123 10.16 -16.93 2.39
N LEU A 124 8.88 -16.70 2.09
CA LEU A 124 8.33 -16.64 0.74
C LEU A 124 8.92 -15.46 -0.05
N ILE A 125 8.95 -14.27 0.55
CA ILE A 125 9.48 -13.06 -0.11
C ILE A 125 10.95 -13.27 -0.48
N TRP A 126 11.78 -13.76 0.43
CA TRP A 126 13.22 -13.96 0.17
C TRP A 126 13.50 -15.19 -0.69
N GLY A 127 12.58 -16.16 -0.76
CA GLY A 127 12.70 -17.34 -1.61
C GLY A 127 12.40 -17.11 -3.11
N SER A 128 11.76 -15.98 -3.45
CA SER A 128 11.48 -15.63 -4.85
C SER A 128 11.97 -14.24 -5.19
N TRP A 129 12.89 -14.16 -6.15
CA TRP A 129 13.41 -12.89 -6.66
C TRP A 129 12.28 -11.95 -7.13
N TYR A 130 11.23 -12.49 -7.72
CA TYR A 130 10.07 -11.72 -8.14
C TYR A 130 9.39 -11.01 -6.96
N LEU A 131 9.20 -11.70 -5.83
CA LEU A 131 8.60 -11.11 -4.64
C LEU A 131 9.51 -10.07 -3.97
N VAL A 132 10.83 -10.26 -4.04
CA VAL A 132 11.77 -9.21 -3.62
C VAL A 132 11.64 -7.96 -4.50
N LEU A 133 11.49 -8.12 -5.83
CA LEU A 133 11.26 -6.98 -6.73
C LEU A 133 9.93 -6.25 -6.42
N VAL A 134 8.86 -7.00 -6.13
CA VAL A 134 7.58 -6.43 -5.70
C VAL A 134 7.73 -5.67 -4.37
N LEU A 135 8.46 -6.24 -3.40
CA LEU A 135 8.80 -5.57 -2.14
C LEU A 135 9.57 -4.26 -2.38
N MET A 136 10.63 -4.29 -3.20
CA MET A 136 11.42 -3.11 -3.52
C MET A 136 10.57 -2.02 -4.20
N LEU A 137 9.77 -2.40 -5.20
CA LEU A 137 8.87 -1.47 -5.88
C LEU A 137 7.89 -0.82 -4.89
N SER A 138 7.37 -1.61 -3.94
CA SER A 138 6.36 -1.17 -2.97
C SER A 138 6.92 -0.29 -1.86
N THR A 139 8.23 -0.34 -1.60
CA THR A 139 8.83 0.30 -0.42
C THR A 139 9.78 1.44 -0.75
N LEU A 140 10.55 1.35 -1.85
CA LEU A 140 11.58 2.36 -2.16
C LEU A 140 10.99 3.75 -2.35
N TYR A 141 9.85 3.86 -3.02
CA TYR A 141 9.22 5.16 -3.26
C TYR A 141 8.74 5.84 -1.98
N GLU A 142 8.39 5.06 -0.97
CA GLU A 142 7.93 5.60 0.31
C GLU A 142 9.04 6.34 1.05
N VAL A 143 10.30 5.95 0.85
CA VAL A 143 11.45 6.68 1.41
C VAL A 143 11.46 8.11 0.89
N THR A 144 11.43 8.29 -0.44
CA THR A 144 11.41 9.59 -1.09
C THR A 144 10.14 10.38 -0.74
N MET A 145 8.97 9.73 -0.78
CA MET A 145 7.71 10.35 -0.39
C MET A 145 7.74 10.85 1.06
N THR A 146 8.36 10.11 1.98
CA THR A 146 8.47 10.52 3.38
C THR A 146 9.34 11.74 3.55
N VAL A 147 10.45 11.83 2.82
CA VAL A 147 11.32 13.01 2.84
C VAL A 147 10.58 14.23 2.28
N LEU A 148 9.88 14.10 1.15
CA LEU A 148 9.09 15.19 0.56
C LEU A 148 7.93 15.61 1.46
N ASP A 149 7.27 14.67 2.14
CA ASP A 149 6.21 14.95 3.11
C ASP A 149 6.74 15.71 4.33
N TYR A 150 7.94 15.34 4.80
CA TYR A 150 8.61 16.05 5.89
C TYR A 150 8.99 17.47 5.48
N GLU A 151 9.55 17.65 4.27
CA GLU A 151 9.87 18.98 3.73
C GLU A 151 8.61 19.86 3.62
N LEU A 152 7.51 19.30 3.10
CA LEU A 152 6.23 20.00 3.04
C LEU A 152 5.81 20.50 4.42
N LYS A 153 5.92 19.66 5.44
CA LYS A 153 5.56 20.00 6.82
C LYS A 153 6.48 21.06 7.42
N VAL A 154 7.80 20.97 7.21
CA VAL A 154 8.78 21.95 7.72
C VAL A 154 8.54 23.32 7.10
N LEU A 155 8.46 23.40 5.76
CA LEU A 155 8.20 24.66 5.05
C LEU A 155 6.84 25.27 5.40
N SER A 156 5.84 24.42 5.64
CA SER A 156 4.54 24.89 6.12
C SER A 156 4.65 25.51 7.51
N VAL A 157 5.33 24.83 8.44
CA VAL A 157 5.58 25.36 9.80
C VAL A 157 6.31 26.70 9.71
N GLU A 158 7.39 26.81 8.96
CA GLU A 158 8.14 28.07 8.80
C GLU A 158 7.26 29.21 8.25
N ARG A 159 6.40 28.91 7.26
CA ARG A 159 5.49 29.89 6.67
C ARG A 159 4.41 30.39 7.62
N TYR A 160 3.93 29.54 8.53
CA TYR A 160 2.90 29.89 9.53
C TYR A 160 3.50 30.36 10.87
N ASP A 161 4.77 30.07 11.15
CA ASP A 161 5.52 30.58 12.31
C ASP A 161 6.02 32.02 12.08
N SER A 162 6.31 32.38 10.81
CA SER A 162 6.81 33.71 10.42
C SER A 162 5.72 34.77 10.18
N GLY A 163 4.45 34.47 10.46
CA GLY A 163 3.31 35.33 10.13
C GLY A 163 2.76 36.16 11.31
N GLU A 164 3.31 37.34 11.56
CA GLU A 164 2.46 38.49 11.89
C GLU A 164 1.83 39.03 10.60
N ALA A 165 0.59 39.57 10.68
CA ALA A 165 -0.21 40.26 9.65
C ALA A 165 -1.24 39.42 8.85
N ASN A 166 -2.44 39.24 9.42
CA ASN A 166 -3.65 39.97 9.00
C ASN A 166 -4.88 39.59 9.85
N THR A 167 -5.51 40.61 10.43
CA THR A 167 -6.82 40.66 11.12
C THR A 167 -6.75 40.71 12.65
N GLU A 168 -7.35 41.78 13.15
CA GLU A 168 -7.38 42.28 14.52
C GLU A 168 -8.03 41.33 15.53
N SER A 169 -7.61 41.48 16.78
CA SER A 169 -8.28 41.04 18.02
C SER A 169 -8.22 39.54 18.38
N GLY A 170 -7.06 39.12 18.90
CA GLY A 170 -6.92 37.94 19.76
C GLY A 170 -5.61 37.99 20.56
N PRO A 171 -5.53 37.44 21.80
CA PRO A 171 -4.38 37.66 22.66
C PRO A 171 -3.13 36.99 22.10
N LYS A 172 -2.05 37.78 21.99
CA LYS A 172 -0.70 37.31 21.67
C LYS A 172 -0.18 36.42 22.81
N GLY A 173 -0.08 35.12 22.55
CA GLY A 173 0.60 34.14 23.39
C GLY A 173 1.13 33.01 22.51
N GLY A 174 2.45 32.81 22.51
CA GLY A 174 3.21 31.95 21.59
C GLY A 174 2.73 30.50 21.50
N THR A 175 1.77 30.26 20.62
CA THR A 175 1.38 28.95 20.13
C THR A 175 1.39 29.07 18.62
N LEU A 176 2.10 28.16 17.94
CA LEU A 176 1.96 27.93 16.50
C LEU A 176 0.48 28.10 16.12
N ASP A 177 0.13 28.75 15.02
CA ASP A 177 -1.28 28.78 14.58
C ASP A 177 -1.67 27.37 14.06
N VAL A 178 -1.84 26.45 15.00
CA VAL A 178 -2.18 25.04 14.79
C VAL A 178 -3.48 24.96 14.01
N ARG A 179 -4.35 25.96 14.14
CA ARG A 179 -5.65 26.00 13.46
C ARG A 179 -5.48 26.28 11.97
N GLU A 180 -4.71 27.30 11.60
CA GLU A 180 -4.43 27.57 10.19
C GLU A 180 -3.65 26.45 9.51
N MET A 181 -2.63 25.91 10.19
CA MET A 181 -1.88 24.75 9.70
C MET A 181 -2.77 23.52 9.52
N SER A 182 -3.70 23.28 10.45
CA SER A 182 -4.68 22.18 10.33
C SER A 182 -5.64 22.39 9.17
N ARG A 183 -6.11 23.63 8.95
CA ARG A 183 -6.95 23.95 7.79
C ARG A 183 -6.23 23.72 6.47
N PHE A 184 -4.97 24.13 6.40
CA PHE A 184 -4.10 23.89 5.25
C PHE A 184 -3.92 22.39 4.97
N MET A 185 -3.56 21.61 5.99
CA MET A 185 -3.38 20.15 5.87
C MET A 185 -4.70 19.41 5.55
N GLY A 186 -5.83 19.85 6.12
CA GLY A 186 -7.15 19.34 5.78
C GLY A 186 -7.53 19.62 4.33
N GLY A 187 -7.28 20.85 3.85
CA GLY A 187 -7.47 21.21 2.46
C GLY A 187 -6.58 20.41 1.50
N TYR A 188 -5.32 20.22 1.87
CA TYR A 188 -4.38 19.36 1.14
C TYR A 188 -4.91 17.92 1.04
N ALA A 189 -5.39 17.33 2.14
CA ALA A 189 -5.95 15.99 2.14
C ALA A 189 -7.17 15.85 1.21
N VAL A 190 -8.08 16.82 1.22
CA VAL A 190 -9.24 16.85 0.30
C VAL A 190 -8.78 16.91 -1.16
N LEU A 191 -7.83 17.79 -1.47
CA LEU A 191 -7.32 17.96 -2.82
C LEU A 191 -6.64 16.69 -3.35
N VAL A 192 -5.76 16.08 -2.55
CA VAL A 192 -5.03 14.86 -2.95
C VAL A 192 -5.98 13.68 -3.15
N ASN A 193 -6.89 13.43 -2.22
CA ASN A 193 -7.81 12.29 -2.35
C ASN A 193 -8.83 12.53 -3.46
N GLY A 194 -9.33 13.76 -3.61
CA GLY A 194 -10.24 14.11 -4.71
C GLY A 194 -9.59 13.99 -6.08
N THR A 195 -8.35 14.48 -6.23
CA THR A 195 -7.60 14.32 -7.48
C THR A 195 -7.25 12.86 -7.73
N SER A 196 -6.85 12.11 -6.71
CA SER A 196 -6.59 10.66 -6.84
C SER A 196 -7.81 9.90 -7.35
N LEU A 197 -8.99 10.15 -6.76
CA LEU A 197 -10.23 9.50 -7.18
C LEU A 197 -10.55 9.80 -8.65
N LEU A 198 -10.46 11.08 -9.06
CA LEU A 198 -10.69 11.48 -10.45
C LEU A 198 -9.68 10.83 -11.41
N VAL A 199 -8.40 10.82 -11.04
CA VAL A 199 -7.32 10.20 -11.83
C VAL A 199 -7.51 8.68 -11.89
N SER A 200 -7.96 8.04 -10.81
CA SER A 200 -8.20 6.59 -10.78
C SER A 200 -9.34 6.19 -11.72
N VAL A 201 -10.43 6.96 -11.77
CA VAL A 201 -11.56 6.65 -12.67
C VAL A 201 -11.21 6.93 -14.14
N ILE A 202 -10.44 8.00 -14.41
CA ILE A 202 -10.22 8.49 -15.77
C ILE A 202 -8.90 7.99 -16.36
N VAL A 203 -7.80 8.19 -15.64
CA VAL A 203 -6.44 8.00 -16.14
C VAL A 203 -6.03 6.53 -16.05
N PHE A 204 -6.29 5.84 -14.93
CA PHE A 204 -5.85 4.45 -14.74
C PHE A 204 -6.34 3.50 -15.85
N PRO A 205 -7.64 3.42 -16.20
CA PRO A 205 -8.10 2.53 -17.28
C PRO A 205 -7.49 2.88 -18.64
N ARG A 206 -7.26 4.18 -18.90
CA ARG A 206 -6.67 4.65 -20.18
C ARG A 206 -5.18 4.32 -20.27
N VAL A 207 -4.45 4.51 -19.18
CA VAL A 207 -3.03 4.17 -19.08
C VAL A 207 -2.85 2.67 -19.24
N LEU A 208 -3.66 1.86 -18.53
CA LEU A 208 -3.58 0.41 -18.61
C LEU A 208 -3.89 -0.11 -20.02
N LYS A 209 -4.93 0.40 -20.68
CA LYS A 209 -5.29 0.01 -22.06
C LYS A 209 -4.27 0.43 -23.11
N ARG A 210 -3.59 1.57 -22.94
CA ARG A 210 -2.64 2.10 -23.95
C ARG A 210 -1.21 1.64 -23.75
N LEU A 211 -0.75 1.56 -22.49
CA LEU A 211 0.64 1.26 -22.15
C LEU A 211 0.83 -0.19 -21.68
N GLY A 212 -0.23 -0.85 -21.22
CA GLY A 212 -0.13 -2.15 -20.54
C GLY A 212 0.52 -2.03 -19.15
N VAL A 213 0.56 -3.14 -18.40
CA VAL A 213 1.06 -3.18 -17.01
C VAL A 213 2.54 -2.78 -16.93
N THR A 214 3.39 -3.39 -17.77
CA THR A 214 4.84 -3.22 -17.73
C THR A 214 5.31 -1.78 -17.95
N LEU A 215 4.70 -1.05 -18.90
CA LEU A 215 5.05 0.36 -19.14
C LEU A 215 4.35 1.29 -18.13
N ALA A 216 3.13 0.97 -17.70
CA ALA A 216 2.43 1.76 -16.69
C ALA A 216 3.21 1.80 -15.36
N LEU A 217 3.86 0.70 -14.97
CA LEU A 217 4.72 0.64 -13.77
C LEU A 217 5.88 1.64 -13.77
N ARG A 218 6.33 2.05 -14.95
CA ARG A 218 7.46 2.99 -15.11
C ARG A 218 7.04 4.44 -14.97
N VAL A 219 5.75 4.75 -15.17
CA VAL A 219 5.21 6.12 -15.12
C VAL A 219 5.45 6.76 -13.75
N PHE A 220 5.16 6.03 -12.68
CA PHE A 220 5.26 6.56 -11.32
C PHE A 220 6.72 6.85 -10.90
N PRO A 221 7.70 5.93 -11.07
CA PRO A 221 9.12 6.23 -10.81
C PRO A 221 9.66 7.39 -11.64
N CYS A 222 9.32 7.49 -12.93
CA CYS A 222 9.76 8.60 -13.77
C CYS A 222 9.25 9.95 -13.21
N LEU A 223 7.99 9.98 -12.78
CA LEU A 223 7.41 11.17 -12.18
C LEU A 223 8.00 11.47 -10.80
N LEU A 224 8.33 10.44 -10.01
CA LEU A 224 9.04 10.58 -8.73
C LEU A 224 10.42 11.24 -8.90
N VAL A 225 11.20 10.80 -9.88
CA VAL A 225 12.49 11.43 -10.22
C VAL A 225 12.28 12.88 -10.64
N GLY A 226 11.34 13.14 -11.56
CA GLY A 226 11.06 14.50 -12.05
C GLY A 226 10.60 15.45 -10.94
N ALA A 227 9.67 15.02 -10.09
CA ALA A 227 9.17 15.80 -8.96
C ALA A 227 10.28 16.08 -7.93
N THR A 228 11.12 15.09 -7.64
CA THR A 228 12.27 15.26 -6.73
C THR A 228 13.28 16.26 -7.30
N LEU A 229 13.59 16.19 -8.60
CA LEU A 229 14.46 17.15 -9.27
C LEU A 229 13.88 18.57 -9.25
N LEU A 230 12.59 18.73 -9.53
CA LEU A 230 11.92 20.03 -9.51
C LEU A 230 11.94 20.66 -8.12
N CYS A 231 11.69 19.88 -7.07
CA CYS A 231 11.77 20.37 -5.70
C CYS A 231 13.21 20.73 -5.29
N PHE A 232 14.21 20.03 -5.83
CA PHE A 232 15.63 20.36 -5.61
C PHE A 232 16.02 21.68 -6.28
N ILE A 233 15.58 21.92 -7.52
CA ILE A 233 15.88 23.16 -8.27
C ILE A 233 15.10 24.34 -7.68
N TYR A 234 13.84 24.14 -7.29
CA TYR A 234 12.94 25.16 -6.78
C TYR A 234 12.42 24.79 -5.38
N PRO A 235 13.25 24.88 -4.31
CA PRO A 235 12.87 24.52 -2.95
C PRO A 235 11.93 25.58 -2.36
N SER A 236 10.65 25.50 -2.74
CA SER A 236 9.58 26.39 -2.28
C SER A 236 8.39 25.58 -1.81
N LEU A 237 7.63 26.13 -0.84
CA LEU A 237 6.43 25.48 -0.31
C LEU A 237 5.44 25.11 -1.42
N GLY A 238 5.22 26.01 -2.39
CA GLY A 238 4.32 25.77 -3.51
C GLY A 238 4.78 24.63 -4.42
N MET A 239 6.08 24.54 -4.73
CA MET A 239 6.63 23.45 -5.54
C MET A 239 6.49 22.10 -4.83
N VAL A 240 6.89 22.04 -3.55
CA VAL A 240 6.79 20.80 -2.76
C VAL A 240 5.33 20.39 -2.59
N PHE A 241 4.41 21.35 -2.38
CA PHE A 241 2.97 21.09 -2.29
C PHE A 241 2.42 20.47 -3.58
N VAL A 242 2.72 21.05 -4.74
CA VAL A 242 2.25 20.53 -6.04
C VAL A 242 2.88 19.18 -6.34
N SER A 243 4.20 19.05 -6.21
CA SER A 243 4.93 17.81 -6.45
C SER A 243 4.41 16.67 -5.55
N MET A 244 4.30 16.92 -4.24
CA MET A 244 3.79 15.93 -3.30
C MET A 244 2.31 15.60 -3.56
N GLY A 245 1.51 16.59 -3.92
CA GLY A 245 0.11 16.39 -4.26
C GLY A 245 -0.07 15.48 -5.47
N VAL A 246 0.66 15.75 -6.55
CA VAL A 246 0.64 14.92 -7.77
C VAL A 246 1.19 13.52 -7.49
N LEU A 247 2.30 13.42 -6.75
CA LEU A 247 2.88 12.12 -6.38
C LEU A 247 1.94 11.29 -5.53
N LYS A 248 1.29 11.86 -4.49
CA LYS A 248 0.32 11.12 -3.67
C LYS A 248 -0.90 10.73 -4.50
N ALA A 249 -1.42 11.63 -5.32
CA ALA A 249 -2.56 11.34 -6.17
C ALA A 249 -2.28 10.13 -7.08
N LEU A 250 -1.13 10.12 -7.75
CA LEU A 250 -0.70 9.03 -8.64
C LEU A 250 -0.29 7.76 -7.89
N ALA A 251 0.25 7.87 -6.68
CA ALA A 251 0.54 6.70 -5.84
C ALA A 251 -0.77 5.92 -5.61
N TYR A 252 -1.80 6.60 -5.11
CA TYR A 252 -3.09 5.99 -4.81
C TYR A 252 -3.89 5.61 -6.06
N SER A 253 -3.80 6.37 -7.15
CA SER A 253 -4.65 6.15 -8.34
C SER A 253 -4.06 5.21 -9.37
N LEU A 254 -2.74 5.05 -9.40
CA LEU A 254 -2.00 4.32 -10.43
C LEU A 254 -1.02 3.31 -9.85
N ASN A 255 -0.11 3.74 -8.98
CA ASN A 255 0.93 2.85 -8.46
C ASN A 255 0.35 1.71 -7.60
N ASP A 256 -0.57 2.03 -6.69
CA ASP A 256 -1.20 1.04 -5.81
C ASP A 256 -1.99 -0.03 -6.60
N PRO A 257 -2.92 0.34 -7.51
CA PRO A 257 -3.57 -0.66 -8.37
C PRO A 257 -2.61 -1.47 -9.25
N LEU A 258 -1.53 -0.87 -9.77
CA LEU A 258 -0.55 -1.60 -10.57
C LEU A 258 0.23 -2.62 -9.75
N LYS A 259 0.55 -2.31 -8.47
CA LYS A 259 1.16 -3.28 -7.55
C LYS A 259 0.23 -4.45 -7.28
N GLU A 260 -1.08 -4.22 -7.17
CA GLU A 260 -2.04 -5.32 -7.02
C GLU A 260 -2.01 -6.28 -8.21
N LEU A 261 -1.89 -5.74 -9.44
CA LEU A 261 -1.78 -6.57 -10.65
C LEU A 261 -0.53 -7.46 -10.65
N LEU A 262 0.56 -7.04 -9.99
CA LEU A 262 1.77 -7.87 -9.85
C LEU A 262 1.55 -9.14 -9.02
N TYR A 263 0.48 -9.21 -8.24
CA TYR A 263 0.12 -10.43 -7.51
C TYR A 263 -0.74 -11.41 -8.32
N GLN A 264 -1.15 -11.06 -9.55
CA GLN A 264 -1.89 -11.99 -10.43
C GLN A 264 -1.17 -13.32 -10.68
N PRO A 265 0.13 -13.36 -11.04
CA PRO A 265 0.86 -14.62 -11.25
C PRO A 265 1.34 -15.27 -9.93
N THR A 266 0.77 -14.92 -8.79
CA THR A 266 1.18 -15.45 -7.48
C THR A 266 0.09 -16.33 -6.88
N THR A 267 0.51 -17.34 -6.12
CA THR A 267 -0.43 -18.21 -5.39
C THR A 267 -1.11 -17.43 -4.27
N ASP A 268 -2.25 -17.95 -3.83
CA ASP A 268 -3.01 -17.29 -2.78
C ASP A 268 -2.23 -17.26 -1.47
N ARG A 269 -1.42 -18.29 -1.18
CA ARG A 269 -0.46 -18.29 -0.04
C ARG A 269 0.41 -17.02 -0.01
N VAL A 270 0.90 -16.57 -1.16
CA VAL A 270 1.67 -15.33 -1.28
C VAL A 270 0.79 -14.10 -0.99
N LYS A 271 -0.43 -14.05 -1.54
CA LYS A 271 -1.38 -12.95 -1.33
C LYS A 271 -1.82 -12.84 0.14
N TYR A 272 -1.95 -13.95 0.86
CA TYR A 272 -2.32 -13.98 2.28
C TYR A 272 -1.14 -13.61 3.19
N ASN A 273 0.03 -14.23 3.00
CA ASN A 273 1.13 -14.11 3.96
C ASN A 273 2.17 -13.04 3.57
N ALA A 274 2.59 -12.98 2.31
CA ALA A 274 3.66 -12.07 1.89
C ALA A 274 3.15 -10.64 1.67
N LYS A 275 1.91 -10.47 1.19
CA LYS A 275 1.35 -9.14 0.92
C LYS A 275 1.32 -8.24 2.15
N SER A 276 0.85 -8.75 3.28
CA SER A 276 0.78 -7.98 4.54
C SER A 276 2.17 -7.51 5.00
N TRP A 277 3.21 -8.32 4.81
CA TRP A 277 4.59 -7.93 5.04
C TRP A 277 5.07 -6.81 4.12
N VAL A 278 4.78 -6.92 2.82
CA VAL A 278 5.14 -5.91 1.83
C VAL A 278 4.42 -4.58 2.13
N ASP A 279 3.10 -4.64 2.30
CA ASP A 279 2.25 -3.45 2.38
C ASP A 279 2.34 -2.76 3.75
N VAL A 280 2.43 -3.52 4.85
CA VAL A 280 2.46 -2.95 6.20
C VAL A 280 3.88 -2.79 6.70
N VAL A 281 4.68 -3.86 6.75
CA VAL A 281 6.01 -3.76 7.37
C VAL A 281 6.97 -3.01 6.46
N GLY A 282 6.94 -3.31 5.15
CA GLY A 282 7.77 -2.64 4.15
C GLY A 282 7.57 -1.13 4.13
N SER A 283 6.32 -0.67 4.07
CA SER A 283 5.97 0.77 4.08
C SER A 283 6.49 1.48 5.35
N ARG A 284 6.35 0.85 6.52
CA ARG A 284 6.82 1.42 7.79
C ARG A 284 8.32 1.48 7.89
N LEU A 285 9.04 0.44 7.44
CA LEU A 285 10.49 0.46 7.37
C LEU A 285 10.98 1.57 6.44
N ALA A 286 10.35 1.70 5.26
CA ALA A 286 10.69 2.77 4.31
C ALA A 286 10.46 4.17 4.89
N LYS A 287 9.35 4.40 5.60
CA LYS A 287 9.11 5.66 6.32
C LYS A 287 10.14 5.91 7.42
N GLY A 288 10.57 4.86 8.12
CA GLY A 288 11.66 4.94 9.10
C GLY A 288 12.96 5.40 8.47
N VAL A 289 13.37 4.76 7.36
CA VAL A 289 14.55 5.14 6.57
C VAL A 289 14.43 6.57 6.05
N GLY A 290 13.29 6.93 5.46
CA GLY A 290 13.02 8.27 4.96
C GLY A 290 13.09 9.35 6.05
N SER A 291 12.62 9.03 7.26
CA SER A 291 12.72 9.93 8.42
C SER A 291 14.15 10.14 8.89
N VAL A 292 15.01 9.12 8.82
CA VAL A 292 16.44 9.24 9.13
C VAL A 292 17.15 10.10 8.09
N VAL A 293 16.86 9.87 6.80
CA VAL A 293 17.40 10.68 5.69
C VAL A 293 16.97 12.14 5.84
N ALA A 294 15.69 12.39 6.13
CA ALA A 294 15.17 13.73 6.41
C ALA A 294 15.84 14.36 7.66
N ARG A 295 16.12 13.58 8.70
CA ARG A 295 16.80 14.13 9.88
C ARG A 295 18.23 14.59 9.58
N GLN A 296 18.95 13.86 8.73
CA GLN A 296 20.31 14.21 8.34
C GLN A 296 20.40 15.48 7.48
N GLY A 297 19.31 15.86 6.80
CA GLY A 297 19.30 17.02 5.91
C GLY A 297 19.39 18.39 6.62
N GLY A 298 19.19 18.44 7.94
CA GLY A 298 19.24 19.69 8.73
C GLY A 298 17.91 20.44 8.77
N ARG A 299 17.75 21.34 9.77
CA ARG A 299 16.59 22.25 9.90
C ARG A 299 16.96 23.62 9.32
N GLY A 300 16.23 24.08 8.31
CA GLY A 300 16.36 25.41 7.71
C GLY A 300 16.00 25.44 6.23
N GLU A 301 15.49 26.58 5.75
CA GLU A 301 15.01 26.81 4.38
C GLU A 301 15.98 26.25 3.32
N GLY A 302 15.54 25.20 2.60
CA GLY A 302 16.26 24.59 1.48
C GLY A 302 17.52 23.78 1.84
N GLY A 303 17.95 23.75 3.12
CA GLY A 303 19.06 22.91 3.58
C GLY A 303 18.71 21.42 3.53
N LEU A 304 17.46 21.10 3.86
CA LEU A 304 16.95 19.74 3.82
C LEU A 304 16.99 19.16 2.40
N MET A 305 16.41 19.88 1.43
CA MET A 305 16.46 19.49 0.02
C MET A 305 17.89 19.35 -0.50
N LYS A 306 18.82 20.24 -0.14
CA LYS A 306 20.20 20.16 -0.63
C LYS A 306 20.91 18.86 -0.23
N ASN A 307 20.70 18.40 1.01
CA ASN A 307 21.37 17.22 1.55
C ASN A 307 20.58 15.93 1.30
N ALA A 308 19.24 16.00 1.30
CA ALA A 308 18.37 14.85 1.12
C ALA A 308 18.03 14.56 -0.36
N ALA A 309 18.25 15.50 -1.28
CA ALA A 309 17.94 15.28 -2.69
C ALA A 309 18.81 14.18 -3.33
N LEU A 310 20.11 14.14 -3.04
CA LEU A 310 20.99 13.09 -3.58
C LEU A 310 20.53 11.67 -3.19
N PRO A 311 20.28 11.35 -1.90
CA PRO A 311 19.76 10.04 -1.54
C PRO A 311 18.35 9.79 -2.11
N CYS A 312 17.47 10.79 -2.15
CA CYS A 312 16.13 10.64 -2.73
C CYS A 312 16.18 10.36 -4.24
N LEU A 313 17.06 11.02 -4.98
CA LEU A 313 17.28 10.78 -6.41
C LEU A 313 17.87 9.39 -6.63
N GLY A 314 18.86 8.99 -5.83
CA GLY A 314 19.43 7.64 -5.87
C GLY A 314 18.35 6.57 -5.67
N VAL A 315 17.54 6.68 -4.62
CA VAL A 315 16.43 5.75 -4.35
C VAL A 315 15.40 5.76 -5.48
N SER A 316 15.06 6.93 -6.02
CA SER A 316 14.09 7.05 -7.12
C SER A 316 14.60 6.45 -8.43
N LEU A 317 15.89 6.58 -8.72
CA LEU A 317 16.54 5.94 -9.88
C LEU A 317 16.59 4.41 -9.73
N VAL A 318 16.94 3.93 -8.52
CA VAL A 318 16.90 2.49 -8.21
C VAL A 318 15.48 1.95 -8.37
N MET A 319 14.47 2.66 -7.87
CA MET A 319 13.07 2.30 -8.07
C MET A 319 12.71 2.26 -9.56
N GLY A 320 13.20 3.22 -10.36
CA GLY A 320 13.05 3.20 -11.82
C GLY A 320 13.60 1.91 -12.44
N ALA A 321 14.82 1.51 -12.08
CA ALA A 321 15.42 0.26 -12.55
C ALA A 321 14.62 -0.99 -12.09
N VAL A 322 14.18 -1.01 -10.83
CA VAL A 322 13.33 -2.09 -10.28
C VAL A 322 12.00 -2.17 -11.03
N SER A 323 11.37 -1.04 -11.37
CA SER A 323 10.11 -1.00 -12.12
C SER A 323 10.21 -1.59 -13.52
N VAL A 324 11.37 -1.42 -14.18
CA VAL A 324 11.66 -2.04 -15.47
C VAL A 324 11.80 -3.54 -15.29
N LYS A 325 12.60 -3.97 -14.31
CA LYS A 325 12.89 -5.39 -14.07
C LYS A 325 11.66 -6.18 -13.62
N VAL A 326 10.89 -5.66 -12.67
CA VAL A 326 9.67 -6.33 -12.21
C VAL A 326 8.63 -6.45 -13.33
N GLY A 327 8.53 -5.43 -14.19
CA GLY A 327 7.63 -5.46 -15.34
C GLY A 327 8.07 -6.43 -16.44
N GLU A 328 9.38 -6.68 -16.60
CA GLU A 328 9.92 -7.71 -17.50
C GLU A 328 9.63 -9.12 -16.96
N VAL A 329 9.91 -9.37 -15.67
CA VAL A 329 9.66 -10.67 -15.03
C VAL A 329 8.17 -10.98 -14.96
N PHE A 330 7.34 -9.98 -14.66
CA PHE A 330 5.88 -10.13 -14.68
C PHE A 330 5.38 -10.59 -16.05
N LYS A 331 5.88 -9.96 -17.13
CA LYS A 331 5.50 -10.32 -18.49
C LYS A 331 5.91 -11.76 -18.82
N ASP A 332 7.14 -12.15 -18.49
CA ASP A 332 7.63 -13.53 -18.68
C ASP A 332 6.78 -14.55 -17.93
N TYR A 333 6.43 -14.27 -16.67
CA TYR A 333 5.63 -15.19 -15.85
C TYR A 333 4.20 -15.35 -16.35
N VAL A 334 3.58 -14.26 -16.81
CA VAL A 334 2.25 -14.31 -17.42
C VAL A 334 2.29 -15.08 -18.75
N GLU A 335 3.30 -14.85 -19.59
CA GLU A 335 3.45 -15.56 -20.88
C GLU A 335 3.73 -17.06 -20.71
N ARG A 336 4.46 -17.45 -19.67
CA ARG A 336 4.79 -18.85 -19.35
C ARG A 336 3.76 -19.54 -18.46
N GLY A 337 2.76 -18.82 -17.95
CA GLY A 337 1.79 -19.36 -16.99
C GLY A 337 2.40 -19.77 -15.64
N VAL A 338 3.52 -19.17 -15.24
CA VAL A 338 4.22 -19.50 -13.99
C VAL A 338 3.42 -18.95 -12.80
N ARG A 339 3.17 -19.81 -11.81
CA ARG A 339 2.58 -19.43 -10.52
C ARG A 339 3.65 -19.37 -9.42
N VAL A 340 3.98 -18.15 -8.99
CA VAL A 340 4.97 -17.92 -7.94
C VAL A 340 4.39 -18.33 -6.59
N GLY A 341 5.07 -19.26 -5.90
CA GLY A 341 4.68 -19.73 -4.58
C GLY A 341 4.14 -21.16 -4.53
N GLU A 342 4.03 -21.85 -5.67
CA GLU A 342 3.80 -23.31 -5.74
C GLU A 342 5.09 -24.08 -5.44
N GLU A 343 4.99 -25.19 -4.71
CA GLU A 343 6.13 -26.07 -4.46
C GLU A 343 6.54 -26.79 -5.75
N GLY A 344 7.78 -26.59 -6.20
CA GLY A 344 8.34 -27.22 -7.40
C GLY A 344 8.14 -26.46 -8.72
N GLY A 345 7.50 -25.28 -8.71
CA GLY A 345 7.39 -24.43 -9.90
C GLY A 345 8.69 -23.68 -10.22
N GLU A 346 9.01 -23.52 -11.51
CA GLU A 346 10.22 -22.84 -12.04
C GLU A 346 10.42 -21.37 -11.58
N GLY A 347 9.50 -20.80 -10.79
CA GLY A 347 9.57 -19.43 -10.24
C GLY A 347 9.95 -19.34 -8.75
N GLY A 348 10.18 -20.48 -8.09
CA GLY A 348 10.60 -20.55 -6.69
C GLY A 348 12.00 -21.13 -6.58
N GLY A 349 12.97 -20.30 -6.19
CA GLY A 349 14.27 -20.79 -5.74
C GLY A 349 14.13 -21.48 -4.40
N TYR A 350 13.59 -22.69 -4.39
CA TYR A 350 13.79 -23.64 -3.31
C TYR A 350 14.63 -24.77 -3.87
N GLU A 351 15.95 -24.57 -3.72
CA GLU A 351 16.93 -25.63 -3.94
C GLU A 351 16.53 -26.81 -3.04
N LYS A 352 16.23 -27.93 -3.70
CA LYS A 352 15.85 -29.19 -3.07
C LYS A 352 17.04 -29.63 -2.22
N VAL A 353 16.91 -29.59 -0.89
CA VAL A 353 17.88 -30.27 -0.02
C VAL A 353 17.69 -31.76 -0.25
N GLU A 354 18.55 -32.34 -1.10
CA GLU A 354 18.65 -33.78 -1.29
C GLU A 354 19.04 -34.46 0.03
N GLY A 355 18.29 -35.48 0.42
CA GLY A 355 18.68 -36.32 1.55
C GLY A 355 17.53 -37.14 2.13
N GLY A 356 16.96 -38.07 1.34
CA GLY A 356 15.89 -38.93 1.85
C GLY A 356 15.46 -40.01 0.88
N ARG A 357 16.32 -41.03 0.74
CA ARG A 357 16.07 -42.37 0.16
C ARG A 357 14.58 -42.79 0.18
N ARG A 358 14.05 -43.15 -0.99
CA ARG A 358 13.05 -44.21 -1.19
C ARG A 358 13.10 -44.66 -2.65
N GLU A 359 13.98 -45.64 -2.88
CA GLU A 359 13.63 -46.74 -3.79
C GLU A 359 12.40 -47.45 -3.20
N ASP A 360 11.66 -48.13 -4.06
CA ASP A 360 10.41 -48.85 -3.82
C ASP A 360 9.17 -47.96 -3.93
N LEU A 361 8.61 -47.91 -5.16
CA LEU A 361 7.23 -48.29 -5.45
C LEU A 361 7.03 -48.30 -6.98
N GLU A 362 7.17 -49.50 -7.53
CA GLU A 362 6.26 -50.15 -8.49
C GLU A 362 6.06 -49.44 -9.85
N GLU A 363 6.64 -49.93 -10.96
CA GLU A 363 6.19 -51.15 -11.66
C GLU A 363 4.67 -51.34 -11.58
N GLY A 364 3.92 -50.62 -12.42
CA GLY A 364 2.49 -50.87 -12.57
C GLY A 364 1.69 -49.77 -13.25
N ARG A 365 1.95 -49.49 -14.53
CA ARG A 365 0.91 -49.14 -15.54
C ARG A 365 1.53 -48.80 -16.90
N GLU A 366 1.79 -49.84 -17.68
CA GLU A 366 1.53 -49.77 -19.12
C GLU A 366 0.00 -49.73 -19.34
N GLY A 367 -0.47 -48.86 -20.24
CA GLY A 367 -1.78 -49.01 -20.88
C GLY A 367 -2.73 -47.81 -20.80
N GLY A 368 -2.99 -47.21 -21.98
CA GLY A 368 -4.11 -46.29 -22.27
C GLY A 368 -3.66 -44.84 -22.34
N GLY A 369 -3.58 -44.19 -23.50
CA GLY A 369 -4.62 -44.10 -24.52
C GLY A 369 -5.21 -42.69 -24.42
N GLY A 370 -4.86 -41.82 -25.36
CA GLY A 370 -5.07 -40.38 -25.26
C GLY A 370 -6.53 -39.94 -25.41
N GLU A 371 -6.77 -38.68 -25.05
CA GLU A 371 -7.75 -37.80 -25.66
C GLU A 371 -7.41 -36.36 -25.26
N GLY A 372 -7.30 -35.48 -26.27
CA GLY A 372 -7.06 -34.07 -26.10
C GLY A 372 -8.33 -33.34 -25.69
N VAL A 373 -8.20 -32.30 -24.87
CA VAL A 373 -9.29 -31.40 -24.52
C VAL A 373 -8.84 -29.96 -24.78
N GLU A 374 -9.65 -29.28 -25.57
CA GLU A 374 -9.53 -27.91 -26.06
C GLU A 374 -9.47 -26.87 -24.93
N LEU A 375 -8.62 -25.85 -25.13
CA LEU A 375 -8.57 -24.62 -24.37
C LEU A 375 -9.70 -23.68 -24.83
N VAL A 376 -10.64 -23.37 -23.94
CA VAL A 376 -11.62 -22.29 -24.13
C VAL A 376 -11.03 -21.00 -23.56
N SER A 377 -10.83 -20.04 -24.46
CA SER A 377 -10.50 -18.64 -24.22
C SER A 377 -11.69 -17.88 -23.65
N LEU A 378 -11.51 -17.17 -22.53
CA LEU A 378 -12.24 -15.94 -22.18
C LEU A 378 -11.32 -14.97 -21.43
#